data_AF-A0A7K4WIN4-F1
#
_entry.id   AF-A0A7K4WIN4-F1
#
_cell.length_a   1.000
_cell.length_b   1.000
_cell.length_c   1.000
_cell.angle_alpha   90.00
_cell.angle_beta   90.00
_cell.angle_gamma   90.00
#
_symmetry.space_group_name_H-M   'P 1'
#
loop_
_entity.id
_entity.type
_entity.pdbx_description
1 polymer ?
#
loop_
_entity_poly.entity_id
_entity_poly.type
_entity_poly.pdbx_seq_one_letter_code
_entity_poly.pdbx_strand_id
1 'polypeptide(L)'
;QVKREKPETIPDLEKLVQEKLTAIESKNSDSDLKSNEKYMYFMDQLKEMKKQFRHISDGDNETIEQIDEDIAVTRSQLNFICPITQMEMRRPVRNKVCGHTYEEEAIVEIIQSRKQKKKKVRCPKMGCSHDDVKRSDLVPDEALKRVIDSQNK
;
A
#
# COMPACT_ATOMS: atom_id res chain seq x y z
N GLN A 1 -80.82 -5.75 7.00
CA GLN A 1 -79.71 -6.63 6.58
C GLN A 1 -78.46 -5.77 6.47
N VAL A 2 -77.46 -5.97 7.34
CA VAL A 2 -76.20 -5.21 7.29
C VAL A 2 -75.16 -6.08 6.58
N LYS A 3 -74.67 -5.63 5.42
CA LYS A 3 -73.57 -6.28 4.69
C LYS A 3 -72.30 -6.17 5.54
N ARG A 4 -71.78 -7.30 6.00
CA ARG A 4 -70.47 -7.37 6.66
C ARG A 4 -69.41 -7.32 5.57
N GLU A 5 -68.64 -6.23 5.52
CA GLU A 5 -67.46 -6.13 4.67
C GLU A 5 -66.38 -7.11 5.18
N LYS A 6 -65.71 -7.76 4.23
CA LYS A 6 -64.67 -8.77 4.54
C LYS A 6 -63.48 -8.07 5.20
N PRO A 7 -62.84 -8.69 6.22
CA PRO A 7 -61.66 -8.11 6.84
C PRO A 7 -60.53 -8.06 5.82
N GLU A 8 -59.98 -6.88 5.59
CA GLU A 8 -58.77 -6.71 4.79
C GLU A 8 -57.61 -7.43 5.49
N THR A 9 -57.00 -8.40 4.80
CA THR A 9 -55.79 -9.06 5.28
C THR A 9 -54.65 -8.06 5.26
N ILE A 10 -54.24 -7.61 6.45
CA ILE A 10 -53.10 -6.72 6.65
C ILE A 10 -51.83 -7.51 6.34
N PRO A 11 -50.99 -7.09 5.37
CA PRO A 11 -49.76 -7.77 5.06
C PRO A 11 -48.74 -7.64 6.21
N ASP A 12 -47.91 -8.67 6.36
CA ASP A 12 -46.85 -8.70 7.36
C ASP A 12 -45.70 -7.78 6.93
N LEU A 13 -45.63 -6.60 7.56
CA LEU A 13 -44.61 -5.60 7.27
C LEU A 13 -43.20 -6.08 7.64
N GLU A 14 -43.05 -6.90 8.67
CA GLU A 14 -41.74 -7.39 9.12
C GLU A 14 -41.13 -8.30 8.06
N LYS A 15 -41.92 -9.25 7.56
CA LYS A 15 -41.54 -10.13 6.46
C LYS A 15 -41.18 -9.36 5.19
N LEU A 16 -42.00 -8.37 4.82
CA LEU A 16 -41.75 -7.53 3.66
C LEU A 16 -40.43 -6.76 3.76
N VAL A 17 -40.11 -6.21 4.94
CA VAL A 17 -38.85 -5.51 5.16
C VAL A 17 -37.67 -6.47 5.06
N GLN A 18 -37.76 -7.65 5.67
CA GLN A 18 -36.70 -8.65 5.65
C GLN A 18 -36.39 -9.17 4.23
N GLU A 19 -37.44 -9.41 3.43
CA GLU A 19 -37.30 -9.76 2.01
C GLU A 19 -36.61 -8.65 1.19
N LYS A 20 -36.91 -7.37 1.49
CA LYS A 20 -36.28 -6.24 0.80
C LYS A 20 -34.82 -6.05 1.20
N LEU A 21 -34.50 -6.21 2.49
CA LEU A 21 -33.13 -6.07 3.00
C LEU A 21 -32.20 -7.15 2.41
N THR A 22 -32.61 -8.41 2.47
CA THR A 22 -31.83 -9.53 1.89
C THR A 22 -31.64 -9.39 0.37
N ALA A 23 -32.64 -8.86 -0.34
CA ALA A 23 -32.54 -8.56 -1.77
C ALA A 23 -31.59 -7.39 -2.10
N ILE A 24 -31.35 -6.48 -1.15
CA ILE A 24 -30.38 -5.38 -1.30
C ILE A 24 -28.97 -5.87 -0.95
N GLU A 25 -28.82 -6.62 0.14
CA GLU A 25 -27.54 -7.18 0.60
C GLU A 25 -26.93 -8.13 -0.42
N SER A 26 -27.74 -9.01 -1.03
CA SER A 26 -27.29 -9.93 -2.08
C SER A 26 -26.76 -9.25 -3.35
N LYS A 27 -27.06 -7.96 -3.54
CA LYS A 27 -26.55 -7.15 -4.65
C LYS A 27 -25.28 -6.39 -4.29
N ASN A 28 -24.92 -6.36 -3.01
CA ASN A 28 -23.70 -5.71 -2.57
C ASN A 28 -22.50 -6.61 -2.90
N SER A 29 -21.55 -6.09 -3.65
CA SER A 29 -20.32 -6.82 -3.96
C SER A 29 -19.13 -5.87 -3.92
N ASP A 30 -17.99 -6.37 -3.45
CA ASP A 30 -16.75 -5.61 -3.43
C ASP A 30 -16.10 -5.47 -4.81
N SER A 31 -16.81 -5.78 -5.90
CA SER A 31 -16.28 -5.74 -7.27
C SER A 31 -15.68 -4.37 -7.60
N ASP A 32 -16.36 -3.28 -7.23
CA ASP A 32 -15.89 -1.92 -7.44
C ASP A 32 -14.64 -1.60 -6.62
N LEU A 33 -14.60 -2.09 -5.38
CA LEU A 33 -13.43 -1.92 -4.50
C LEU A 33 -12.23 -2.70 -5.04
N LYS A 34 -12.43 -3.96 -5.45
CA LYS A 34 -11.38 -4.85 -5.96
C LYS A 34 -10.82 -4.40 -7.31
N SER A 35 -11.62 -3.72 -8.12
CA SER A 35 -11.18 -3.16 -9.40
C SER A 35 -10.44 -1.81 -9.27
N ASN A 36 -10.52 -1.16 -8.10
CA ASN A 36 -9.91 0.13 -7.89
C ASN A 36 -8.37 0.05 -7.96
N GLU A 37 -7.74 0.90 -8.77
CA GLU A 37 -6.28 0.95 -8.95
C GLU A 37 -5.52 1.10 -7.62
N LYS A 38 -6.04 1.88 -6.67
CA LYS A 38 -5.41 2.08 -5.36
C LYS A 38 -5.48 0.83 -4.50
N TYR A 39 -6.60 0.10 -4.56
CA TYR A 39 -6.77 -1.16 -3.84
C TYR A 39 -5.84 -2.23 -4.43
N MET A 40 -5.76 -2.30 -5.75
CA MET A 40 -4.83 -3.19 -6.46
C MET A 40 -3.37 -2.90 -6.08
N TYR A 41 -2.96 -1.63 -6.06
CA TYR A 41 -1.61 -1.22 -5.64
C TYR A 41 -1.33 -1.55 -4.16
N PHE A 42 -2.30 -1.34 -3.28
CA PHE A 42 -2.17 -1.70 -1.87
C PHE A 42 -2.02 -3.22 -1.68
N MET A 43 -2.83 -4.01 -2.37
CA MET A 43 -2.76 -5.47 -2.33
C MET A 43 -1.43 -6.00 -2.90
N ASP A 44 -0.89 -5.35 -3.92
CA ASP A 44 0.44 -5.65 -4.44
C ASP A 44 1.55 -5.37 -3.41
N GLN A 45 1.49 -4.21 -2.74
CA GLN A 45 2.42 -3.89 -1.65
C GLN A 45 2.37 -4.91 -0.50
N LEU A 46 1.17 -5.37 -0.12
CA LEU A 46 1.02 -6.40 0.91
C LEU A 46 1.65 -7.74 0.49
N LYS A 47 1.49 -8.14 -0.78
CA LYS A 47 2.16 -9.35 -1.31
C LYS A 47 3.67 -9.21 -1.25
N GLU A 48 4.20 -8.04 -1.57
CA GLU A 48 5.63 -7.79 -1.58
C GLU A 48 6.22 -7.69 -0.16
N MET A 49 5.47 -7.13 0.79
CA MET A 49 5.81 -7.23 2.20
C MET A 49 5.83 -8.70 2.66
N LYS A 50 4.80 -9.49 2.35
CA LYS A 50 4.77 -10.93 2.72
C LYS A 50 5.96 -11.70 2.14
N LYS A 51 6.38 -11.43 0.90
CA LYS A 51 7.59 -12.05 0.31
C LYS A 51 8.85 -11.71 1.10
N GLN A 52 8.99 -10.48 1.58
CA GLN A 52 10.14 -10.07 2.40
C GLN A 52 10.15 -10.75 3.78
N PHE A 53 8.99 -11.08 4.34
CA PHE A 53 8.86 -11.79 5.62
C PHE A 53 8.89 -13.33 5.51
N ARG A 54 8.90 -13.89 4.30
CA ARG A 54 8.92 -15.35 4.06
C ARG A 54 10.23 -16.06 4.48
N HIS A 55 11.15 -15.35 5.12
CA HIS A 55 12.30 -15.95 5.81
C HIS A 55 12.00 -16.40 7.25
N ILE A 56 10.77 -16.26 7.76
CA ILE A 56 10.43 -16.60 9.15
C ILE A 56 9.44 -17.77 9.30
N SER A 57 8.77 -18.24 8.24
CA SER A 57 7.88 -19.41 8.38
C SER A 57 7.76 -20.21 7.09
N ASP A 58 8.41 -21.38 7.07
CA ASP A 58 7.99 -22.51 6.24
C ASP A 58 6.62 -22.98 6.73
N GLY A 59 5.62 -22.92 5.85
CA GLY A 59 4.26 -23.35 6.14
C GLY A 59 3.31 -22.94 5.03
N ASP A 60 3.27 -23.75 3.96
CA ASP A 60 2.17 -23.76 3.01
C ASP A 60 0.86 -24.05 3.75
N ASN A 61 -0.12 -23.14 3.68
CA ASN A 61 -1.48 -23.38 3.19
C ASN A 61 -2.48 -22.32 3.72
N GLU A 62 -3.18 -21.71 2.77
CA GLU A 62 -4.58 -21.26 2.78
C GLU A 62 -5.20 -20.39 3.91
N THR A 63 -5.95 -19.39 3.44
CA THR A 63 -6.93 -18.51 4.12
C THR A 63 -6.37 -17.30 4.89
N ILE A 64 -6.81 -16.10 4.47
CA ILE A 64 -6.57 -14.81 5.15
C ILE A 64 -7.43 -14.70 6.43
N GLU A 65 -8.37 -15.61 6.64
CA GLU A 65 -9.34 -15.59 7.75
C GLU A 65 -8.82 -16.15 9.08
N GLN A 66 -7.59 -16.66 9.13
CA GLN A 66 -6.98 -17.22 10.36
C GLN A 66 -5.72 -16.46 10.79
N ILE A 67 -5.72 -15.14 10.68
CA ILE A 67 -4.72 -14.33 11.38
C ILE A 67 -5.34 -13.97 12.74
N ASP A 68 -5.05 -14.81 13.74
CA ASP A 68 -5.40 -14.62 15.13
C ASP A 68 -4.95 -13.24 15.67
N GLU A 69 -5.65 -12.83 16.74
CA GLU A 69 -5.66 -11.53 17.43
C GLU A 69 -4.30 -11.05 18.02
N ASP A 70 -3.18 -11.68 17.67
CA ASP A 70 -1.84 -11.35 18.19
C ASP A 70 -0.83 -10.99 17.08
N ILE A 71 -1.25 -10.31 16.00
CA ILE A 71 -0.30 -9.48 15.25
C ILE A 71 0.06 -8.27 16.10
N ALA A 72 1.22 -8.33 16.75
CA ALA A 72 1.87 -7.14 17.26
C ALA A 72 2.27 -6.25 16.07
N VAL A 73 1.43 -5.26 15.76
CA VAL A 73 1.76 -4.20 14.79
C VAL A 73 2.90 -3.38 15.37
N THR A 74 4.14 -3.83 15.13
CA THR A 74 5.30 -2.99 15.37
C THR A 74 5.22 -1.83 14.39
N ARG A 75 5.26 -0.60 14.89
CA ARG A 75 5.39 0.59 14.04
C ARG A 75 6.70 0.43 13.28
N SER A 76 6.63 0.01 12.02
CA SER A 76 7.77 0.04 11.12
C SER A 76 8.24 1.49 11.07
N GLN A 77 9.38 1.79 11.68
CA GLN A 77 9.97 3.12 11.64
C GLN A 77 10.37 3.38 10.19
N LEU A 78 9.54 4.11 9.47
CA LEU A 78 9.88 4.61 8.15
C LEU A 78 11.09 5.52 8.32
N ASN A 79 12.22 5.13 7.73
CA ASN A 79 13.45 5.92 7.79
C ASN A 79 13.31 7.09 6.81
N PHE A 80 13.02 8.29 7.33
CA PHE A 80 12.97 9.52 6.53
C PHE A 80 14.35 10.13 6.27
N ILE A 81 15.39 9.57 6.88
CA ILE A 81 16.76 10.05 6.78
C ILE A 81 17.42 9.54 5.48
N CYS A 82 17.90 10.48 4.68
CA CYS A 82 18.62 10.22 3.44
C CYS A 82 20.00 9.59 3.74
N PRO A 83 20.38 8.46 3.09
CA PRO A 83 21.68 7.83 3.32
C PRO A 83 22.87 8.65 2.78
N ILE A 84 22.62 9.69 1.98
CA ILE A 84 23.65 10.58 1.42
C ILE A 84 23.84 11.82 2.31
N THR A 85 22.75 12.55 2.57
CA THR A 85 22.81 13.82 3.32
C THR A 85 22.75 13.63 4.83
N GLN A 86 22.33 12.45 5.30
CA GLN A 86 22.08 12.17 6.72
C GLN A 86 21.05 13.11 7.36
N MET A 87 20.21 13.73 6.54
CA MET A 87 19.12 14.62 6.94
C MET A 87 17.78 14.04 6.47
N GLU A 88 16.68 14.54 7.04
CA GLU A 88 15.34 14.23 6.56
C GLU A 88 15.16 14.65 5.09
N MET A 89 14.61 13.73 4.29
CA MET A 89 14.38 13.96 2.85
C MET A 89 13.27 14.99 2.64
N ARG A 90 13.50 15.93 1.72
CA ARG A 90 12.49 16.90 1.25
C ARG A 90 11.91 16.48 -0.09
N ARG A 91 12.75 15.96 -0.99
CA ARG A 91 12.32 15.45 -2.30
C ARG A 91 12.79 14.00 -2.45
N PRO A 92 12.10 13.04 -1.80
CA PRO A 92 12.50 11.66 -1.85
C PRO A 92 12.34 11.08 -3.28
N VAL A 93 13.38 10.44 -3.79
CA VAL A 93 13.37 9.67 -5.04
C VAL A 93 13.80 8.23 -4.78
N ARG A 94 13.02 7.27 -5.29
CA ARG A 94 13.28 5.84 -5.16
C ARG A 94 13.95 5.30 -6.40
N ASN A 95 15.03 4.55 -6.22
CA ASN A 95 15.62 3.77 -7.32
C ASN A 95 14.75 2.53 -7.58
N LYS A 96 14.19 2.41 -8.79
CA LYS A 96 13.31 1.29 -9.19
C LYS A 96 14.00 -0.08 -9.25
N VAL A 97 15.33 -0.13 -9.30
CA VAL A 97 16.12 -1.37 -9.39
C VAL A 97 16.38 -1.96 -8.01
N CYS A 98 16.77 -1.15 -7.02
CA CYS A 98 17.12 -1.64 -5.68
C CYS A 98 16.16 -1.21 -4.56
N GLY A 99 15.16 -0.37 -4.86
CA GLY A 99 14.13 0.07 -3.91
C GLY A 99 14.59 1.13 -2.90
N HIS A 100 15.87 1.53 -2.89
CA HIS A 100 16.36 2.53 -1.94
C HIS A 100 15.99 3.96 -2.34
N THR A 101 15.69 4.77 -1.33
CA THR A 101 15.26 6.16 -1.47
C THR A 101 16.35 7.13 -1.03
N TYR A 102 16.43 8.27 -1.70
CA TYR A 102 17.42 9.32 -1.50
C TYR A 102 16.78 10.69 -1.59
N GLU A 103 17.47 11.71 -1.07
CA GLU A 103 17.23 13.09 -1.46
C GLU A 103 17.61 13.30 -2.94
N GLU A 104 16.69 13.85 -3.74
CA GLU A 104 16.83 13.98 -5.19
C GLU A 104 18.09 14.74 -5.59
N GLU A 105 18.29 15.92 -4.99
CA GLU A 105 19.41 16.79 -5.34
C GLU A 105 20.75 16.08 -5.09
N ALA A 106 20.86 15.39 -3.95
CA ALA A 106 22.08 14.71 -3.53
C ALA A 106 22.44 13.53 -4.45
N ILE A 107 21.48 12.68 -4.81
CA ILE A 107 21.77 11.54 -5.69
C ILE A 107 22.07 11.99 -7.12
N VAL A 108 21.39 13.03 -7.61
CA VAL A 108 21.62 13.59 -8.94
C VAL A 108 23.03 14.18 -9.04
N GLU A 109 23.50 14.89 -8.01
CA GLU A 109 24.86 15.44 -7.95
C GLU A 109 25.93 14.33 -7.98
N ILE A 110 25.75 13.25 -7.21
CA ILE A 110 26.66 12.10 -7.23
C ILE A 110 26.71 11.47 -8.64
N ILE A 111 25.54 11.30 -9.27
CA ILE A 111 25.46 10.73 -10.63
C ILE A 111 26.21 11.61 -11.63
N GLN A 112 25.98 12.92 -11.59
CA GLN A 112 26.66 13.87 -12.47
C GLN A 112 28.17 13.86 -12.26
N SER A 113 28.62 13.94 -11.01
CA SER A 113 30.04 13.95 -10.63
C SER A 113 30.78 12.67 -11.07
N ARG A 114 30.13 11.51 -10.95
CA ARG A 114 30.70 10.22 -11.39
C ARG A 114 30.69 10.07 -12.91
N LYS A 115 29.65 10.55 -13.58
CA LYS A 115 29.54 10.57 -15.05
C LYS A 115 30.68 11.38 -15.67
N GLN A 116 31.01 12.54 -15.11
CA GLN A 116 32.16 13.35 -15.55
C GLN A 116 33.50 12.57 -15.46
N LYS A 117 33.63 11.73 -14.43
CA LYS A 117 34.80 10.86 -14.22
C LYS A 117 34.73 9.53 -14.99
N LYS A 118 33.73 9.35 -15.87
CA LYS A 118 33.45 8.09 -16.60
C LYS A 118 33.35 6.86 -15.69
N LYS A 119 32.83 7.03 -14.46
CA LYS A 119 32.64 5.96 -13.48
C LYS A 119 31.16 5.67 -13.26
N LYS A 120 30.83 4.41 -12.98
CA LYS A 120 29.51 4.02 -12.50
C LYS A 120 29.26 4.53 -11.07
N VAL A 121 28.00 4.64 -10.72
CA VAL A 121 27.54 5.11 -9.42
C VAL A 121 27.02 3.92 -8.63
N ARG A 122 27.71 3.57 -7.55
CA ARG A 122 27.19 2.57 -6.62
C ARG A 122 26.05 3.14 -5.80
N CYS A 123 25.05 2.32 -5.52
CA CYS A 123 23.99 2.61 -4.57
C CYS A 123 24.58 3.13 -3.24
N PRO A 124 24.22 4.35 -2.79
CA PRO A 124 24.74 4.92 -1.55
C PRO A 124 24.29 4.19 -0.28
N LYS A 125 23.19 3.41 -0.33
CA LYS A 125 22.78 2.60 0.81
C LYS A 125 23.84 1.53 1.10
N MET A 126 24.35 1.55 2.33
CA MET A 126 25.30 0.55 2.82
C MET A 126 24.77 -0.87 2.63
N GLY A 127 25.66 -1.77 2.18
CA GLY A 127 25.32 -3.19 1.96
C GLY A 127 24.59 -3.48 0.64
N CYS A 128 24.15 -2.48 -0.13
CA CYS A 128 23.52 -2.73 -1.41
C CYS A 128 24.55 -3.19 -2.47
N SER A 129 24.19 -4.22 -3.24
CA SER A 129 24.99 -4.77 -4.33
C SER A 129 24.85 -4.00 -5.65
N HIS A 130 23.82 -3.17 -5.80
CA HIS A 130 23.58 -2.41 -7.03
C HIS A 130 24.64 -1.34 -7.26
N ASP A 131 25.36 -1.41 -8.38
CA ASP A 131 26.58 -0.65 -8.64
C ASP A 131 26.50 0.34 -9.84
N ASP A 132 25.36 0.41 -10.51
CA ASP A 132 25.12 1.20 -11.73
C ASP A 132 23.85 2.05 -11.65
N VAL A 133 23.73 2.89 -10.62
CA VAL A 133 22.60 3.81 -10.43
C VAL A 133 22.58 4.87 -11.54
N LYS A 134 21.47 4.97 -12.27
CA LYS A 134 21.26 6.00 -13.30
C LYS A 134 20.11 6.92 -12.95
N ARG A 135 20.13 8.12 -13.53
CA ARG A 135 19.05 9.10 -13.38
C ARG A 135 17.70 8.56 -13.89
N SER A 136 17.72 7.72 -14.92
CA SER A 136 16.53 7.04 -15.45
C SER A 136 15.91 6.00 -14.51
N ASP A 137 16.63 5.61 -13.46
CA ASP A 137 16.18 4.62 -12.48
C ASP A 137 15.54 5.28 -11.26
N LEU A 138 15.70 6.60 -11.13
CA LEU A 138 15.13 7.39 -10.05
C LEU A 138 13.72 7.84 -10.41
N VAL A 139 12.77 7.52 -9.54
CA VAL A 139 11.37 7.90 -9.67
C VAL A 139 10.95 8.63 -8.38
N PRO A 140 10.20 9.74 -8.46
CA PRO A 140 9.68 10.41 -7.26
C PRO A 140 8.92 9.45 -6.34
N ASP A 141 9.21 9.50 -5.05
CA ASP A 141 8.53 8.70 -4.02
C ASP A 141 7.41 9.53 -3.38
N GLU A 142 6.30 9.69 -4.11
CA GLU A 142 5.14 10.48 -3.67
C GLU A 142 4.50 9.94 -2.39
N ALA A 143 4.59 8.62 -2.15
CA ALA A 143 4.08 8.01 -0.93
C ALA A 143 4.92 8.45 0.28
N LEU A 144 6.25 8.33 0.19
CA LEU A 144 7.14 8.76 1.27
C LEU A 144 7.05 10.27 1.51
N LYS A 145 6.99 11.05 0.43
CA LYS A 145 6.84 12.52 0.52
C LYS A 145 5.59 12.93 1.30
N ARG A 146 4.43 12.32 1.01
CA ARG A 146 3.19 12.60 1.75
C ARG A 146 3.31 12.30 3.24
N VAL A 147 3.99 11.21 3.60
CA VAL A 147 4.20 10.83 5.00
C VAL A 147 5.10 11.86 5.70
N ILE A 148 6.19 12.28 5.07
CA ILE A 148 7.10 13.32 5.57
C ILE A 148 6.35 14.64 5.77
N ASP A 149 5.63 15.10 4.74
CA ASP A 149 4.88 16.36 4.78
C ASP A 149 3.79 16.34 5.87
N SER A 150 3.19 15.17 6.13
CA SER A 150 2.16 15.02 7.18
C SER A 150 2.70 15.10 8.61
N GLN A 151 3.99 14.81 8.85
CA GLN A 151 4.61 14.94 10.18
C GLN A 151 5.04 16.37 10.48
N ASN A 152 5.26 17.17 9.45
CA ASN A 152 5.72 18.55 9.54
C ASN A 152 4.57 19.58 9.62
N LYS A 153 3.33 19.12 9.74
CA LYS A 153 2.11 19.94 9.83
C LYS A 153 1.62 20.04 11.26
#